data_AF-A0A7X9B9G5-F1
#
_entry.id   AF-A0A7X9B9G5-F1
#
_cell.length_a   1.000
_cell.length_b   1.000
_cell.length_c   1.000
_cell.angle_alpha   90.00
_cell.angle_beta   90.00
_cell.angle_gamma   90.00
#
_symmetry.space_group_name_H-M   'P 1'
#
loop_
_entity.id
_entity.type
_entity.pdbx_description
1 polymer ?
#
loop_
_entity_poly.entity_id
_entity_poly.type
_entity_poly.pdbx_seq_one_letter_code
_entity_poly.pdbx_strand_id
1 'polypeptide(L)'
;MKKLKKLFLIVLILLVIVVGCTNTAEESVIKENDLKEGTIETPAKEAVKVEEVSTRKIRLKISDPFLEKLPPNPRAEDIGLYIRDNIAKESKNEADKMLEYLLIYQNENKTAYNEKIETSEYTNALNIDMGGVVAKSKLNNIKDEDIRNYFISLINSFLTIEYYYEYDVVETNWNDLMDYSSYLSDDFRKIIELNKKVSNYEYDRYELDVSGLSKDIITLEEIIEKSNSTFVKWMAHDLYRFLILNISAAPENSYIYLYQDKTSKEYKDLIGLKTKYPDSLLVEIIEEISQLEGEDTDEAIEIILKKLQFGLTSDNYFEVITKRDQGGEYDLIEMGIPSNSEKQKKINSIIKLDTQHFIENASKDKKFIFDIIPEYQTDRYISYRGILNTIDLNGNDEYTVIYRTLDYKEERYISLEDYFDADFVFIQDFIEKISGQKLDTLPDFQLIRSGLELIIDNGMDNEEYIYLAHKDLLQYFKLEELIGSY
;
A
#
# COMPACT_ATOMS: atom_id res chain seq x y z
N MET A 1 26.85 20.39 -7.58
CA MET A 1 25.60 20.38 -6.78
C MET A 1 24.64 19.24 -7.11
N LYS A 2 24.53 18.74 -8.37
CA LYS A 2 23.67 17.56 -8.68
C LYS A 2 24.12 16.23 -8.03
N LYS A 3 25.42 16.03 -7.76
CA LYS A 3 25.94 14.80 -7.13
C LYS A 3 25.73 14.71 -5.60
N LEU A 4 25.50 15.83 -4.91
CA LEU A 4 25.26 15.82 -3.44
C LEU A 4 23.82 15.40 -3.10
N LYS A 5 22.84 15.71 -3.97
CA LYS A 5 21.43 15.30 -3.78
C LYS A 5 21.23 13.78 -3.96
N LYS A 6 21.96 13.14 -4.88
CA LYS A 6 21.92 11.67 -5.07
C LYS A 6 22.50 10.90 -3.87
N LEU A 7 23.52 11.44 -3.19
CA LEU A 7 24.12 10.77 -2.03
C LEU A 7 23.23 10.88 -0.78
N PHE A 8 22.48 11.99 -0.65
CA PHE A 8 21.60 12.21 0.50
C PHE A 8 20.35 11.32 0.46
N LEU A 9 19.81 11.04 -0.73
CA LEU A 9 18.64 10.15 -0.90
C LEU A 9 18.99 8.67 -0.64
N ILE A 10 20.18 8.22 -1.04
CA ILE A 10 20.65 6.84 -0.78
C ILE A 10 20.94 6.63 0.71
N VAL A 11 21.44 7.66 1.41
CA VAL A 11 21.65 7.61 2.87
C VAL A 11 20.32 7.65 3.63
N LEU A 12 19.28 8.31 3.09
CA LEU A 12 17.95 8.34 3.70
C LEU A 12 17.24 6.98 3.65
N ILE A 13 17.40 6.23 2.54
CA ILE A 13 16.80 4.89 2.38
C ILE A 13 17.51 3.85 3.28
N LEU A 14 18.82 4.01 3.51
CA LEU A 14 19.58 3.11 4.39
C LEU A 14 19.38 3.39 5.89
N LEU A 15 19.01 4.62 6.29
CA LEU A 15 18.78 4.97 7.70
C LEU A 15 17.42 4.48 8.24
N VAL A 16 16.44 4.23 7.37
CA VAL A 16 15.13 3.66 7.78
C VAL A 16 15.21 2.17 8.13
N ILE A 17 16.32 1.48 7.78
CA ILE A 17 16.44 0.02 7.94
C ILE A 17 17.30 -0.41 9.17
N VAL A 18 17.99 0.51 9.89
CA VAL A 18 19.03 0.10 10.87
C VAL A 18 18.87 0.63 12.31
N VAL A 19 17.84 1.41 12.67
CA VAL A 19 17.69 1.86 14.07
C VAL A 19 16.32 1.49 14.62
N GLY A 20 16.22 0.24 15.10
CA GLY A 20 15.07 -0.27 15.83
C GLY A 20 15.39 -1.49 16.70
N CYS A 21 16.64 -1.64 17.15
CA CYS A 21 17.05 -2.65 18.13
C CYS A 21 18.27 -2.15 18.91
N THR A 22 18.06 -1.61 20.13
CA THR A 22 18.70 -2.06 21.37
C THR A 22 18.21 -1.22 22.56
N ASN A 23 17.66 -1.91 23.55
CA ASN A 23 17.23 -1.42 24.86
C ASN A 23 18.36 -0.76 25.65
N THR A 24 18.03 0.22 26.50
CA THR A 24 17.81 0.10 27.96
C THR A 24 18.25 1.40 28.65
N ALA A 25 17.30 2.11 29.26
CA ALA A 25 17.61 3.21 30.16
C ALA A 25 18.06 2.65 31.53
N GLU A 26 19.25 3.03 31.98
CA GLU A 26 19.63 2.93 33.40
C GLU A 26 19.02 4.09 34.18
N GLU A 27 18.36 3.74 35.28
CA GLU A 27 17.79 4.65 36.27
C GLU A 27 18.82 5.67 36.79
N SER A 28 18.41 6.93 36.88
CA SER A 28 18.89 7.79 37.96
C SER A 28 17.75 8.64 38.53
N VAL A 29 17.67 8.59 39.86
CA VAL A 29 16.58 9.06 40.71
C VAL A 29 16.81 10.54 41.08
N ILE A 30 15.70 11.21 41.45
CA ILE A 30 15.59 12.43 42.30
C ILE A 30 15.69 13.76 41.49
N LYS A 31 14.70 14.68 41.47
CA LYS A 31 14.00 15.33 42.60
C LYS A 31 12.73 16.06 42.14
N GLU A 32 11.64 15.93 42.89
CA GLU A 32 10.50 16.85 42.91
C GLU A 32 10.97 18.29 43.16
N ASN A 33 10.34 19.26 42.50
CA ASN A 33 10.12 20.57 43.07
C ASN A 33 8.85 21.21 42.50
N ASP A 34 7.94 21.48 43.42
CA ASP A 34 6.73 22.28 43.33
C ASP A 34 6.88 23.57 42.49
N LEU A 35 5.92 23.85 41.61
CA LEU A 35 5.56 25.21 41.21
C LEU A 35 4.07 25.30 40.81
N LYS A 36 3.26 25.53 41.85
CA LYS A 36 2.02 26.31 41.96
C LYS A 36 1.16 26.54 40.70
N GLU A 37 -0.04 25.97 40.76
CA GLU A 37 -1.22 26.28 39.97
C GLU A 37 -1.49 27.79 39.88
N GLY A 38 -1.53 28.30 38.64
CA GLY A 38 -2.15 29.56 38.26
C GLY A 38 -3.29 29.27 37.30
N THR A 39 -4.52 29.45 37.77
CA THR A 39 -5.76 29.27 37.02
C THR A 39 -5.78 30.21 35.81
N ILE A 40 -5.88 29.66 34.60
CA ILE A 40 -6.20 30.40 33.37
C ILE A 40 -7.61 29.97 32.96
N GLU A 41 -8.54 30.92 33.03
CA GLU A 41 -9.93 30.75 32.59
C GLU A 41 -9.99 30.51 31.08
N THR A 42 -10.56 29.37 30.70
CA THR A 42 -10.88 29.01 29.32
C THR A 42 -12.10 29.82 28.85
N PRO A 43 -12.08 30.49 27.68
CA PRO A 43 -13.29 31.12 27.15
C PRO A 43 -14.31 30.04 26.74
N ALA A 44 -15.55 30.25 27.17
CA ALA A 44 -16.67 29.35 27.02
C ALA A 44 -16.95 28.96 25.57
N LYS A 45 -17.00 27.65 25.29
CA LYS A 45 -17.64 27.09 24.09
C LYS A 45 -19.11 27.52 24.07
N GLU A 46 -19.51 28.26 23.05
CA GLU A 46 -20.93 28.40 22.71
C GLU A 46 -21.51 27.01 22.47
N ALA A 47 -22.53 26.67 23.25
CA ALA A 47 -23.25 25.41 23.16
C ALA A 47 -23.99 25.36 21.81
N VAL A 48 -23.39 24.68 20.84
CA VAL A 48 -24.13 24.12 19.71
C VAL A 48 -25.19 23.21 20.31
N LYS A 49 -26.46 23.43 19.94
CA LYS A 49 -27.56 22.54 20.28
C LYS A 49 -27.16 21.12 19.90
N VAL A 50 -27.01 20.28 20.92
CA VAL A 50 -26.84 18.84 20.78
C VAL A 50 -28.10 18.32 20.08
N GLU A 51 -27.99 18.08 18.77
CA GLU A 51 -28.88 17.15 18.07
C GLU A 51 -28.78 15.81 18.78
N GLU A 52 -29.93 15.12 18.88
CA GLU A 52 -30.05 13.80 19.50
C GLU A 52 -28.83 12.94 19.18
N VAL A 53 -28.21 12.38 20.23
CA VAL A 53 -27.17 11.35 20.10
C VAL A 53 -27.81 10.18 19.34
N SER A 54 -27.72 10.24 18.02
CA SER A 54 -27.84 9.09 17.15
C SER A 54 -26.77 8.14 17.63
N THR A 55 -27.14 7.10 18.39
CA THR A 55 -26.28 5.94 18.58
C THR A 55 -25.83 5.51 17.20
N ARG A 56 -24.54 5.67 16.85
CA ARG A 56 -24.07 5.24 15.54
C ARG A 56 -24.41 3.76 15.45
N LYS A 57 -24.91 3.34 14.29
CA LYS A 57 -25.20 1.91 14.09
C LYS A 57 -23.86 1.21 14.18
N ILE A 58 -23.72 0.21 15.03
CA ILE A 58 -22.52 -0.63 15.02
C ILE A 58 -22.59 -1.48 13.76
N ARG A 59 -21.60 -1.33 12.88
CA ARG A 59 -21.42 -2.21 11.71
C ARG A 59 -21.44 -3.67 12.14
N LEU A 60 -22.41 -4.40 11.60
CA LEU A 60 -22.58 -5.82 11.91
C LEU A 60 -21.36 -6.59 11.40
N LYS A 61 -20.84 -7.50 12.23
CA LYS A 61 -19.86 -8.48 11.77
C LYS A 61 -20.38 -9.14 10.49
N ILE A 62 -19.60 -9.07 9.42
CA ILE A 62 -19.88 -9.80 8.20
C ILE A 62 -19.52 -11.24 8.49
N SER A 63 -20.56 -12.07 8.66
CA SER A 63 -20.40 -13.51 8.54
C SER A 63 -20.13 -13.80 7.07
N ASP A 64 -18.87 -13.79 6.69
CA ASP A 64 -18.49 -14.37 5.41
C ASP A 64 -18.65 -15.90 5.53
N PRO A 65 -19.57 -16.54 4.78
CA PRO A 65 -19.81 -17.97 4.91
C PRO A 65 -18.58 -18.82 4.63
N PHE A 66 -17.58 -18.28 3.92
CA PHE A 66 -16.33 -18.97 3.70
C PHE A 66 -15.50 -19.06 5.00
N LEU A 67 -15.37 -17.96 5.74
CA LEU A 67 -14.61 -17.93 6.99
C LEU A 67 -15.23 -18.82 8.08
N GLU A 68 -16.55 -19.05 8.05
CA GLU A 68 -17.22 -19.97 8.98
C GLU A 68 -16.88 -21.45 8.73
N LYS A 69 -16.35 -21.78 7.55
CA LYS A 69 -15.91 -23.15 7.20
C LYS A 69 -14.50 -23.46 7.73
N LEU A 70 -13.80 -22.45 8.25
CA LEU A 70 -12.41 -22.51 8.70
C LEU A 70 -12.33 -22.54 10.23
N PRO A 71 -11.20 -22.99 10.81
CA PRO A 71 -10.99 -22.87 12.25
C PRO A 71 -11.02 -21.40 12.71
N PRO A 72 -11.33 -21.13 13.98
CA PRO A 72 -11.23 -19.78 14.54
C PRO A 72 -9.82 -19.22 14.35
N ASN A 73 -9.72 -17.96 13.93
CA ASN A 73 -8.46 -17.28 13.60
C ASN A 73 -7.61 -18.06 12.58
N PRO A 74 -8.14 -18.29 11.37
CA PRO A 74 -7.46 -19.12 10.38
C PRO A 74 -6.14 -18.51 9.94
N ARG A 75 -5.19 -19.37 9.56
CA ARG A 75 -3.95 -18.99 8.90
C ARG A 75 -4.01 -19.30 7.41
N ALA A 76 -3.06 -18.78 6.63
CA ALA A 76 -2.95 -19.10 5.21
C ALA A 76 -2.83 -20.62 4.96
N GLU A 77 -2.17 -21.36 5.86
CA GLU A 77 -2.05 -22.82 5.78
C GLU A 77 -3.39 -23.55 5.95
N ASP A 78 -4.28 -23.05 6.81
CA ASP A 78 -5.61 -23.63 7.02
C ASP A 78 -6.47 -23.45 5.76
N ILE A 79 -6.40 -22.26 5.16
CA ILE A 79 -7.08 -21.92 3.91
C ILE A 79 -6.54 -22.79 2.77
N GLY A 80 -5.22 -22.91 2.65
CA GLY A 80 -4.59 -23.71 1.59
C GLY A 80 -4.90 -25.20 1.69
N LEU A 81 -4.95 -25.76 2.91
CA LEU A 81 -5.42 -27.13 3.14
C LEU A 81 -6.90 -27.29 2.76
N TYR A 82 -7.75 -26.34 3.16
CA TYR A 82 -9.16 -26.36 2.82
C TYR A 82 -9.40 -26.35 1.30
N ILE A 83 -8.65 -25.52 0.55
CA ILE A 83 -8.69 -25.46 -0.91
C ILE A 83 -8.40 -26.84 -1.52
N ARG A 84 -7.30 -27.49 -1.11
CA ARG A 84 -6.90 -28.81 -1.64
C ARG A 84 -7.99 -29.85 -1.54
N ASP A 85 -8.74 -29.83 -0.43
CA ASP A 85 -9.74 -30.85 -0.14
C ASP A 85 -11.12 -30.56 -0.77
N ASN A 86 -11.39 -29.29 -1.10
CA ASN A 86 -12.76 -28.84 -1.41
C ASN A 86 -12.93 -28.14 -2.75
N ILE A 87 -11.93 -27.45 -3.31
CA ILE A 87 -12.10 -26.57 -4.48
C ILE A 87 -12.70 -27.28 -5.70
N ALA A 88 -12.38 -28.56 -5.91
CA ALA A 88 -12.90 -29.33 -7.04
C ALA A 88 -14.42 -29.61 -6.99
N LYS A 89 -15.07 -29.39 -5.84
CA LYS A 89 -16.50 -29.63 -5.61
C LYS A 89 -17.32 -28.34 -5.67
N GLU A 90 -16.65 -27.20 -5.82
CA GLU A 90 -17.24 -25.89 -5.61
C GLU A 90 -17.53 -25.18 -6.92
N SER A 91 -18.39 -24.17 -6.87
CA SER A 91 -18.61 -23.31 -8.03
C SER A 91 -17.38 -22.45 -8.32
N LYS A 92 -17.21 -21.96 -9.55
CA LYS A 92 -16.11 -21.06 -9.90
C LYS A 92 -16.02 -19.82 -9.01
N ASN A 93 -17.16 -19.20 -8.70
CA ASN A 93 -17.19 -18.02 -7.84
C ASN A 93 -16.73 -18.34 -6.41
N GLU A 94 -17.11 -19.51 -5.88
CA GLU A 94 -16.65 -19.94 -4.56
C GLU A 94 -15.17 -20.30 -4.59
N ALA A 95 -14.69 -20.99 -5.63
CA ALA A 95 -13.28 -21.31 -5.83
C ALA A 95 -12.40 -20.06 -5.93
N ASP A 96 -12.84 -19.05 -6.69
CA ASP A 96 -12.21 -17.74 -6.76
C ASP A 96 -12.15 -17.11 -5.37
N LYS A 97 -13.25 -17.15 -4.61
CA LYS A 97 -13.31 -16.63 -3.25
C LYS A 97 -12.34 -17.35 -2.30
N MET A 98 -12.17 -18.67 -2.42
CA MET A 98 -11.20 -19.39 -1.59
C MET A 98 -9.77 -18.90 -1.84
N LEU A 99 -9.41 -18.70 -3.11
CA LEU A 99 -8.09 -18.19 -3.49
C LEU A 99 -7.91 -16.70 -3.16
N GLU A 100 -8.97 -15.90 -3.25
CA GLU A 100 -8.96 -14.51 -2.76
C GLU A 100 -8.55 -14.45 -1.29
N TYR A 101 -9.22 -15.21 -0.42
CA TYR A 101 -8.87 -15.28 0.98
C TYR A 101 -7.45 -15.82 1.21
N LEU A 102 -7.03 -16.84 0.45
CA LEU A 102 -5.66 -17.36 0.55
C LEU A 102 -4.63 -16.26 0.27
N LEU A 103 -4.76 -15.54 -0.85
CA LEU A 103 -3.80 -14.53 -1.28
C LEU A 103 -3.77 -13.33 -0.31
N ILE A 104 -4.91 -12.92 0.23
CA ILE A 104 -4.97 -11.89 1.28
C ILE A 104 -4.22 -12.38 2.52
N TYR A 105 -4.49 -13.59 3.00
CA TYR A 105 -3.84 -14.12 4.20
C TYR A 105 -2.34 -14.41 3.99
N GLN A 106 -1.91 -14.76 2.78
CA GLN A 106 -0.49 -14.91 2.44
C GLN A 106 0.24 -13.57 2.54
N ASN A 107 -0.27 -12.53 1.89
CA ASN A 107 0.39 -11.22 1.83
C ASN A 107 0.61 -10.64 3.23
N GLU A 108 -0.38 -10.75 4.12
CA GLU A 108 -0.26 -10.22 5.49
C GLU A 108 0.70 -11.02 6.39
N ASN A 109 1.05 -12.26 6.03
CA ASN A 109 2.01 -13.08 6.78
C ASN A 109 3.40 -13.13 6.12
N LYS A 110 3.56 -12.55 4.92
CA LYS A 110 4.77 -12.65 4.10
C LYS A 110 6.00 -12.09 4.82
N THR A 111 5.86 -10.97 5.52
CA THR A 111 6.94 -10.37 6.34
C THR A 111 7.43 -11.32 7.42
N ALA A 112 6.52 -11.89 8.22
CA ALA A 112 6.90 -12.84 9.28
C ALA A 112 7.55 -14.12 8.71
N TYR A 113 7.14 -14.56 7.51
CA TYR A 113 7.84 -15.63 6.82
C TYR A 113 9.24 -15.21 6.36
N ASN A 114 9.39 -14.01 5.79
CA ASN A 114 10.69 -13.47 5.35
C ASN A 114 11.68 -13.28 6.50
N GLU A 115 11.27 -12.68 7.61
CA GLU A 115 12.11 -12.50 8.79
C GLU A 115 12.69 -13.83 9.29
N LYS A 116 11.90 -14.91 9.22
CA LYS A 116 12.37 -16.24 9.59
C LYS A 116 13.40 -16.79 8.59
N ILE A 117 13.16 -16.69 7.28
CA ILE A 117 14.09 -17.26 6.29
C ILE A 117 15.43 -16.53 6.25
N GLU A 118 15.47 -15.26 6.65
CA GLU A 118 16.70 -14.47 6.81
C GLU A 118 17.60 -14.97 7.95
N THR A 119 17.05 -15.74 8.90
CA THR A 119 17.85 -16.32 9.97
C THR A 119 18.67 -17.51 9.48
N SER A 120 19.92 -17.60 9.94
CA SER A 120 20.90 -18.57 9.42
C SER A 120 20.44 -20.03 9.50
N GLU A 121 19.64 -20.41 10.49
CA GLU A 121 19.15 -21.79 10.64
C GLU A 121 18.18 -22.19 9.54
N TYR A 122 17.25 -21.30 9.16
CA TYR A 122 16.25 -21.56 8.13
C TYR A 122 16.86 -21.44 6.74
N THR A 123 17.73 -20.45 6.50
CA THR A 123 18.50 -20.35 5.25
C THR A 123 19.38 -21.59 5.03
N ASN A 124 20.03 -22.09 6.08
CA ASN A 124 20.86 -23.30 5.98
C ASN A 124 20.01 -24.54 5.70
N ALA A 125 18.85 -24.70 6.34
CA ALA A 125 17.94 -25.80 6.06
C ALA A 125 17.44 -25.76 4.60
N LEU A 126 17.08 -24.58 4.08
CA LEU A 126 16.74 -24.40 2.67
C LEU A 126 17.88 -24.85 1.76
N ASN A 127 19.09 -24.33 1.98
CA ASN A 127 20.22 -24.55 1.07
C ASN A 127 20.80 -25.96 1.16
N ILE A 128 20.92 -26.53 2.36
CA ILE A 128 21.61 -27.79 2.61
C ILE A 128 20.63 -28.97 2.58
N ASP A 129 19.53 -28.90 3.35
CA ASP A 129 18.61 -30.03 3.51
C ASP A 129 17.60 -30.10 2.36
N MET A 130 17.19 -28.93 1.85
CA MET A 130 16.24 -28.80 0.73
C MET A 130 16.91 -28.51 -0.62
N GLY A 131 18.23 -28.25 -0.66
CA GLY A 131 18.94 -28.00 -1.92
C GLY A 131 18.44 -26.77 -2.69
N GLY A 132 18.12 -25.69 -1.96
CA GLY A 132 17.76 -24.39 -2.51
C GLY A 132 16.33 -24.27 -3.05
N VAL A 133 15.47 -25.28 -2.87
CA VAL A 133 14.09 -25.26 -3.39
C VAL A 133 13.12 -25.86 -2.37
N VAL A 134 12.03 -25.14 -2.08
CA VAL A 134 10.97 -25.59 -1.20
C VAL A 134 10.21 -26.75 -1.86
N ALA A 135 10.47 -27.98 -1.42
CA ALA A 135 9.85 -29.18 -1.96
C ALA A 135 9.41 -30.15 -0.85
N LYS A 136 8.14 -30.59 -0.90
CA LYS A 136 7.54 -31.50 0.09
C LYS A 136 8.32 -32.80 0.26
N SER A 137 8.91 -33.32 -0.81
CA SER A 137 9.70 -34.55 -0.79
C SER A 137 11.00 -34.44 0.03
N LYS A 138 11.48 -33.22 0.32
CA LYS A 138 12.73 -32.97 1.03
C LYS A 138 12.54 -32.63 2.51
N LEU A 139 11.30 -32.45 2.98
CA LEU A 139 11.02 -32.07 4.38
C LEU A 139 11.58 -33.04 5.42
N ASN A 140 11.66 -34.33 5.09
CA ASN A 140 12.19 -35.36 5.99
C ASN A 140 13.72 -35.24 6.21
N ASN A 141 14.43 -34.46 5.39
CA ASN A 141 15.85 -34.20 5.56
C ASN A 141 16.13 -33.23 6.72
N ILE A 142 15.20 -32.30 6.97
CA ILE A 142 15.30 -31.31 8.04
C ILE A 142 15.02 -32.02 9.36
N LYS A 143 16.00 -32.06 10.27
CA LYS A 143 15.88 -32.77 11.55
C LYS A 143 15.11 -31.99 12.59
N ASP A 144 15.34 -30.68 12.64
CA ASP A 144 14.69 -29.77 13.57
C ASP A 144 13.19 -29.68 13.26
N GLU A 145 12.35 -29.85 14.29
CA GLU A 145 10.90 -29.91 14.13
C GLU A 145 10.29 -28.53 13.84
N ASP A 146 10.80 -27.47 14.47
CA ASP A 146 10.28 -26.11 14.30
C ASP A 146 10.60 -25.60 12.89
N ILE A 147 11.83 -25.84 12.41
CA ILE A 147 12.23 -25.51 11.04
C ILE A 147 11.43 -26.34 10.03
N ARG A 148 11.25 -27.64 10.27
CA ARG A 148 10.45 -28.50 9.38
C ARG A 148 8.99 -28.02 9.31
N ASN A 149 8.40 -27.66 10.45
CA ASN A 149 7.02 -27.17 10.53
C ASN A 149 6.84 -25.84 9.80
N TYR A 150 7.86 -24.96 9.82
CA TYR A 150 7.85 -23.74 9.02
C TYR A 150 7.76 -24.03 7.52
N PHE A 151 8.59 -24.91 6.97
CA PHE A 151 8.52 -25.26 5.54
C PHE A 151 7.24 -26.02 5.19
N ILE A 152 6.69 -26.83 6.11
CA ILE A 152 5.35 -27.42 5.96
C ILE A 152 4.29 -26.30 5.85
N SER A 153 4.38 -25.28 6.70
CA SER A 153 3.48 -24.13 6.69
C SER A 153 3.55 -23.37 5.36
N LEU A 154 4.75 -23.10 4.84
CA LEU A 154 4.94 -22.47 3.53
C LEU A 154 4.26 -23.30 2.42
N ILE A 155 4.59 -24.60 2.34
CA ILE A 155 4.01 -25.49 1.34
C ILE A 155 2.49 -25.52 1.48
N ASN A 156 1.95 -25.68 2.68
CA ASN A 156 0.51 -25.72 2.92
C ASN A 156 -0.18 -24.41 2.57
N SER A 157 0.52 -23.30 2.70
CA SER A 157 0.06 -21.98 2.33
C SER A 157 0.26 -21.68 0.85
N PHE A 158 0.73 -22.60 -0.01
CA PHE A 158 1.08 -22.31 -1.41
C PHE A 158 2.13 -21.20 -1.57
N LEU A 159 3.10 -21.17 -0.66
CA LEU A 159 4.26 -20.28 -0.72
C LEU A 159 5.50 -21.08 -1.13
N THR A 160 6.43 -20.39 -1.81
CA THR A 160 7.76 -20.88 -2.17
C THR A 160 8.81 -19.87 -1.69
N ILE A 161 10.09 -20.15 -1.93
CA ILE A 161 11.18 -19.21 -1.73
C ILE A 161 11.90 -19.03 -3.06
N GLU A 162 12.05 -17.77 -3.47
CA GLU A 162 12.75 -17.35 -4.69
C GLU A 162 14.02 -16.59 -4.31
N TYR A 163 15.09 -16.79 -5.09
CA TYR A 163 16.37 -16.14 -4.87
C TYR A 163 16.51 -14.89 -5.75
N TYR A 164 16.48 -13.71 -5.14
CA TYR A 164 16.68 -12.43 -5.82
C TYR A 164 18.10 -11.91 -5.57
N TYR A 165 19.07 -12.48 -6.30
CA TYR A 165 20.50 -12.12 -6.31
C TYR A 165 21.27 -12.17 -4.98
N GLU A 166 20.81 -11.51 -3.93
CA GLU A 166 21.47 -11.38 -2.63
C GLU A 166 20.62 -11.91 -1.47
N TYR A 167 19.31 -12.11 -1.69
CA TYR A 167 18.37 -12.49 -0.62
C TYR A 167 17.35 -13.53 -1.07
N ASP A 168 17.04 -14.45 -0.16
CA ASP A 168 15.94 -15.41 -0.28
C ASP A 168 14.64 -14.71 0.15
N VAL A 169 13.63 -14.73 -0.73
CA VAL A 169 12.34 -14.09 -0.48
C VAL A 169 11.24 -15.12 -0.60
N VAL A 170 10.39 -15.20 0.41
CA VAL A 170 9.18 -16.02 0.40
C VAL A 170 8.20 -15.39 -0.58
N GLU A 171 7.72 -16.16 -1.55
CA GLU A 171 6.82 -15.72 -2.62
C GLU A 171 5.59 -16.62 -2.76
N THR A 172 4.57 -16.12 -3.43
CA THR A 172 3.43 -16.97 -3.81
C THR A 172 3.87 -18.00 -4.84
N ASN A 173 3.58 -19.27 -4.60
CA ASN A 173 3.85 -20.32 -5.58
C ASN A 173 2.75 -20.35 -6.65
N TRP A 174 2.86 -19.46 -7.63
CA TRP A 174 1.92 -19.35 -8.74
C TRP A 174 1.85 -20.62 -9.60
N ASN A 175 2.91 -21.44 -9.63
CA ASN A 175 2.89 -22.71 -10.34
C ASN A 175 1.90 -23.69 -9.70
N ASP A 176 1.94 -23.82 -8.37
CA ASP A 176 1.00 -24.68 -7.65
C ASP A 176 -0.44 -24.15 -7.72
N LEU A 177 -0.64 -22.83 -7.66
CA LEU A 177 -1.97 -22.24 -7.83
C LEU A 177 -2.55 -22.48 -9.23
N MET A 178 -1.69 -22.57 -10.25
CA MET A 178 -2.11 -22.85 -11.62
C MET A 178 -2.71 -24.26 -11.80
N ASP A 179 -2.39 -25.21 -10.92
CA ASP A 179 -3.00 -26.55 -10.93
C ASP A 179 -4.53 -26.49 -10.68
N TYR A 180 -5.01 -25.41 -10.06
CA TYR A 180 -6.43 -25.17 -9.80
C TYR A 180 -7.14 -24.36 -10.89
N SER A 181 -6.42 -23.94 -11.95
CA SER A 181 -6.93 -23.07 -13.01
C SER A 181 -8.25 -23.52 -13.66
N SER A 182 -8.50 -24.83 -13.72
CA SER A 182 -9.73 -25.37 -14.30
C SER A 182 -11.00 -25.08 -13.47
N TYR A 183 -10.83 -24.78 -12.17
CA TYR A 183 -11.92 -24.49 -11.24
C TYR A 183 -12.23 -22.99 -11.12
N LEU A 184 -11.43 -22.13 -11.72
CA LEU A 184 -11.53 -20.68 -11.55
C LEU A 184 -12.34 -20.01 -12.67
N SER A 185 -12.77 -18.77 -12.41
CA SER A 185 -13.23 -17.89 -13.48
C SER A 185 -12.11 -17.64 -14.50
N ASP A 186 -12.50 -17.28 -15.72
CA ASP A 186 -11.53 -17.04 -16.80
C ASP A 186 -10.61 -15.84 -16.48
N ASP A 187 -11.17 -14.78 -15.89
CA ASP A 187 -10.41 -13.58 -15.50
C ASP A 187 -9.40 -13.92 -14.40
N PHE A 188 -9.84 -14.59 -13.32
CA PHE A 188 -8.92 -14.90 -12.23
C PHE A 188 -7.86 -15.91 -12.63
N ARG A 189 -8.22 -16.91 -13.46
CA ARG A 189 -7.23 -17.81 -14.09
C ARG A 189 -6.19 -17.00 -14.86
N LYS A 190 -6.62 -16.00 -15.63
CA LYS A 190 -5.70 -15.17 -16.42
C LYS A 190 -4.75 -14.38 -15.51
N ILE A 191 -5.23 -13.85 -14.38
CA ILE A 191 -4.38 -13.19 -13.39
C ILE A 191 -3.30 -14.13 -12.84
N ILE A 192 -3.66 -15.36 -12.48
CA ILE A 192 -2.69 -16.37 -12.00
C ILE A 192 -1.66 -16.71 -13.09
N GLU A 193 -2.11 -16.90 -14.34
CA GLU A 193 -1.23 -17.16 -15.48
C GLU A 193 -0.20 -16.03 -15.68
N LEU A 194 -0.63 -14.78 -15.59
CA LEU A 194 0.25 -13.64 -15.79
C LEU A 194 1.22 -13.43 -14.61
N ASN A 195 0.76 -13.60 -13.37
CA ASN A 195 1.66 -13.57 -12.21
C ASN A 195 2.71 -14.68 -12.28
N LYS A 196 2.32 -15.89 -12.73
CA LYS A 196 3.27 -16.98 -12.97
C LYS A 196 4.35 -16.59 -13.99
N LYS A 197 3.98 -15.95 -15.12
CA LYS A 197 4.95 -15.48 -16.11
C LYS A 197 5.94 -14.48 -15.51
N VAL A 198 5.45 -13.54 -14.71
CA VAL A 198 6.30 -12.57 -13.98
C VAL A 198 7.26 -13.30 -13.04
N SER A 199 6.75 -14.19 -12.19
CA SER A 199 7.56 -14.95 -11.23
C SER A 199 8.62 -15.83 -11.89
N ASN A 200 8.37 -16.30 -13.11
CA ASN A 200 9.33 -17.10 -13.88
C ASN A 200 10.26 -16.25 -14.77
N TYR A 201 10.27 -14.93 -14.60
CA TYR A 201 11.07 -13.99 -15.39
C TYR A 201 10.86 -14.16 -16.91
N GLU A 202 9.65 -14.55 -17.34
CA GLU A 202 9.41 -14.84 -18.76
C GLU A 202 9.50 -13.59 -19.65
N TYR A 203 9.37 -12.40 -19.05
CA TYR A 203 9.48 -11.10 -19.71
C TYR A 203 10.92 -10.56 -19.73
N ASP A 204 11.79 -11.00 -18.83
CA ASP A 204 13.18 -10.51 -18.68
C ASP A 204 14.18 -11.27 -19.57
N ARG A 205 13.73 -11.70 -20.75
CA ARG A 205 14.59 -12.38 -21.72
C ARG A 205 15.58 -11.38 -22.33
N TYR A 206 16.65 -11.90 -22.96
CA TYR A 206 17.71 -11.10 -23.61
C TYR A 206 17.21 -10.00 -24.58
N GLU A 207 15.96 -10.07 -25.04
CA GLU A 207 15.26 -9.03 -25.82
C GLU A 207 13.87 -8.80 -25.22
N LEU A 208 13.43 -7.53 -25.15
CA LEU A 208 12.11 -7.15 -24.66
C LEU A 208 11.00 -7.67 -25.61
N ASP A 209 10.11 -8.53 -25.11
CA ASP A 209 8.95 -9.02 -25.87
C ASP A 209 7.80 -7.99 -25.88
N VAL A 210 7.99 -6.89 -26.60
CA VAL A 210 6.98 -5.80 -26.70
C VAL A 210 5.61 -6.33 -27.09
N SER A 211 5.53 -7.29 -28.02
CA SER A 211 4.24 -7.84 -28.47
C SER A 211 3.57 -8.72 -27.42
N GLY A 212 4.34 -9.53 -26.69
CA GLY A 212 3.83 -10.36 -25.61
C GLY A 212 3.36 -9.52 -24.43
N LEU A 213 4.22 -8.64 -23.92
CA LEU A 213 3.89 -7.75 -22.80
C LEU A 213 2.69 -6.87 -23.12
N SER A 214 2.67 -6.18 -24.28
CA SER A 214 1.53 -5.32 -24.64
C SER A 214 0.22 -6.10 -24.68
N LYS A 215 0.20 -7.31 -25.26
CA LYS A 215 -1.03 -8.13 -25.28
C LYS A 215 -1.52 -8.49 -23.88
N ASP A 216 -0.60 -8.85 -22.98
CA ASP A 216 -0.95 -9.19 -21.61
C ASP A 216 -1.38 -7.94 -20.81
N ILE A 217 -0.81 -6.76 -21.08
CA ILE A 217 -1.24 -5.46 -20.55
C ILE A 217 -2.67 -5.12 -21.02
N ILE A 218 -2.96 -5.21 -22.32
CA ILE A 218 -4.32 -4.98 -22.85
C ILE A 218 -5.33 -5.95 -22.22
N THR A 219 -4.92 -7.20 -22.00
CA THR A 219 -5.79 -8.17 -21.33
C THR A 219 -6.14 -7.73 -19.90
N LEU A 220 -5.17 -7.13 -19.18
CA LEU A 220 -5.42 -6.59 -17.85
C LEU A 220 -6.34 -5.37 -17.88
N GLU A 221 -6.18 -4.46 -18.84
CA GLU A 221 -7.11 -3.34 -19.05
C GLU A 221 -8.54 -3.84 -19.22
N GLU A 222 -8.76 -4.85 -20.07
CA GLU A 222 -10.09 -5.44 -20.26
C GLU A 222 -10.65 -6.09 -19.00
N ILE A 223 -9.82 -6.79 -18.20
CA ILE A 223 -10.23 -7.40 -16.93
C ILE A 223 -10.61 -6.31 -15.92
N ILE A 224 -9.81 -5.26 -15.81
CA ILE A 224 -10.06 -4.15 -14.89
C ILE A 224 -11.37 -3.45 -15.27
N GLU A 225 -11.67 -3.25 -16.55
CA GLU A 225 -12.93 -2.62 -16.96
C GLU A 225 -14.16 -3.52 -16.75
N LYS A 226 -14.05 -4.82 -17.07
CA LYS A 226 -15.22 -5.69 -17.27
C LYS A 226 -15.49 -6.66 -16.14
N SER A 227 -14.50 -6.97 -15.29
CA SER A 227 -14.69 -7.96 -14.23
C SER A 227 -15.69 -7.48 -13.18
N ASN A 228 -16.54 -8.40 -12.72
CA ASN A 228 -17.46 -8.14 -11.60
C ASN A 228 -16.80 -8.39 -10.23
N SER A 229 -15.63 -9.02 -10.19
CA SER A 229 -14.92 -9.27 -8.93
C SER A 229 -13.97 -8.11 -8.64
N THR A 230 -14.26 -7.39 -7.55
CA THR A 230 -13.43 -6.29 -7.05
C THR A 230 -12.02 -6.76 -6.67
N PHE A 231 -11.88 -7.98 -6.15
CA PHE A 231 -10.58 -8.58 -5.89
C PHE A 231 -9.77 -8.82 -7.17
N VAL A 232 -10.41 -9.39 -8.21
CA VAL A 232 -9.75 -9.63 -9.49
C VAL A 232 -9.32 -8.32 -10.14
N LYS A 233 -10.16 -7.27 -10.08
CA LYS A 233 -9.80 -5.92 -10.53
C LYS A 233 -8.58 -5.37 -9.81
N TRP A 234 -8.54 -5.50 -8.49
CA TRP A 234 -7.42 -5.04 -7.67
C TRP A 234 -6.11 -5.75 -8.05
N MET A 235 -6.13 -7.08 -8.12
CA MET A 235 -4.96 -7.84 -8.55
C MET A 235 -4.53 -7.50 -9.99
N ALA A 236 -5.51 -7.32 -10.89
CA ALA A 236 -5.26 -6.93 -12.26
C ALA A 236 -4.60 -5.56 -12.35
N HIS A 237 -5.06 -4.59 -11.56
CA HIS A 237 -4.50 -3.24 -11.47
C HIS A 237 -3.06 -3.27 -10.95
N ASP A 238 -2.79 -4.03 -9.89
CA ASP A 238 -1.44 -4.18 -9.35
C ASP A 238 -0.47 -4.79 -10.36
N LEU A 239 -0.89 -5.84 -11.07
CA LEU A 239 -0.10 -6.46 -12.12
C LEU A 239 0.06 -5.55 -13.34
N TYR A 240 -0.99 -4.81 -13.71
CA TYR A 240 -0.96 -3.85 -14.80
C TYR A 240 0.09 -2.77 -14.55
N ARG A 241 0.08 -2.15 -13.35
CA ARG A 241 1.09 -1.15 -12.95
C ARG A 241 2.50 -1.70 -13.08
N PHE A 242 2.72 -2.92 -12.59
CA PHE A 242 4.01 -3.59 -12.71
C PHE A 242 4.42 -3.79 -14.18
N LEU A 243 3.53 -4.29 -15.04
CA LEU A 243 3.85 -4.54 -16.45
C LEU A 243 4.04 -3.25 -17.27
N ILE A 244 3.30 -2.18 -16.98
CA ILE A 244 3.51 -0.86 -17.58
C ILE A 244 4.90 -0.32 -17.24
N LEU A 245 5.29 -0.38 -15.97
CA LEU A 245 6.64 0.01 -15.55
C LEU A 245 7.69 -0.86 -16.22
N ASN A 246 7.44 -2.16 -16.39
CA ASN A 246 8.37 -3.04 -17.06
C ASN A 246 8.56 -2.73 -18.55
N ILE A 247 7.48 -2.57 -19.31
CA ILE A 247 7.57 -2.32 -20.75
C ILE A 247 8.12 -0.93 -21.06
N SER A 248 7.88 0.05 -20.18
CA SER A 248 8.24 1.46 -20.42
C SER A 248 9.55 1.88 -19.75
N ALA A 249 9.95 1.22 -18.65
CA ALA A 249 11.10 1.66 -17.86
C ALA A 249 12.04 0.55 -17.36
N ALA A 250 11.65 -0.72 -17.18
CA ALA A 250 12.57 -1.73 -16.65
C ALA A 250 13.63 -2.20 -17.66
N PRO A 251 14.58 -3.07 -17.26
CA PRO A 251 15.20 -3.04 -15.94
C PRO A 251 15.95 -1.70 -15.74
N GLU A 252 15.90 -1.13 -14.54
CA GLU A 252 16.71 0.04 -14.14
C GLU A 252 16.64 1.26 -15.09
N ASN A 253 15.46 1.61 -15.61
CA ASN A 253 15.25 2.71 -16.57
C ASN A 253 15.86 2.46 -17.97
N SER A 254 16.31 1.22 -18.25
CA SER A 254 17.02 0.87 -19.49
C SER A 254 16.13 0.99 -20.73
N TYR A 255 14.83 0.72 -20.62
CA TYR A 255 13.93 0.83 -21.77
C TYR A 255 13.46 2.26 -22.07
N ILE A 256 13.71 3.24 -21.18
CA ILE A 256 13.44 4.65 -21.48
C ILE A 256 14.30 5.12 -22.68
N TYR A 257 15.51 4.57 -22.84
CA TYR A 257 16.38 4.86 -23.99
C TYR A 257 15.81 4.34 -25.32
N LEU A 258 14.91 3.35 -25.32
CA LEU A 258 14.26 2.87 -26.54
C LEU A 258 13.37 3.95 -27.17
N TYR A 259 12.82 4.87 -26.37
CA TYR A 259 12.04 6.01 -26.88
C TYR A 259 12.89 7.06 -27.59
N GLN A 260 14.21 7.04 -27.39
CA GLN A 260 15.16 7.96 -28.01
C GLN A 260 15.66 7.45 -29.36
N ASP A 261 16.02 6.17 -29.46
CA ASP A 261 16.41 5.55 -30.73
C ASP A 261 15.17 5.15 -31.53
N LYS A 262 14.63 6.14 -32.24
CA LYS A 262 13.47 5.98 -33.14
C LYS A 262 13.70 5.02 -34.30
N THR A 263 14.94 4.54 -34.49
CA THR A 263 15.28 3.57 -35.54
C THR A 263 15.25 2.13 -35.06
N SER A 264 15.30 1.89 -33.74
CA SER A 264 15.22 0.57 -33.12
C SER A 264 13.94 -0.18 -33.49
N LYS A 265 13.98 -1.51 -33.41
CA LYS A 265 12.82 -2.35 -33.71
C LYS A 265 11.77 -2.20 -32.60
N GLU A 266 12.23 -2.17 -31.36
CA GLU A 266 11.43 -2.05 -30.14
C GLU A 266 10.63 -0.75 -30.15
N TYR A 267 11.25 0.39 -30.51
CA TYR A 267 10.52 1.65 -30.67
C TYR A 267 9.42 1.56 -31.72
N LYS A 268 9.72 0.99 -32.89
CA LYS A 268 8.74 0.84 -33.96
C LYS A 268 7.59 -0.08 -33.55
N ASP A 269 7.89 -1.13 -32.80
CA ASP A 269 6.90 -2.06 -32.27
C ASP A 269 6.01 -1.35 -31.24
N LEU A 270 6.58 -0.56 -30.32
CA LEU A 270 5.86 0.26 -29.34
C LEU A 270 4.95 1.30 -29.99
N ILE A 271 5.48 2.11 -30.92
CA ILE A 271 4.68 3.10 -31.64
C ILE A 271 3.63 2.43 -32.53
N GLY A 272 3.90 1.23 -33.04
CA GLY A 272 2.94 0.42 -33.79
C GLY A 272 1.69 0.04 -32.97
N LEU A 273 1.78 0.00 -31.64
CA LEU A 273 0.64 -0.32 -30.77
C LEU A 273 -0.50 0.69 -30.92
N LYS A 274 -0.21 1.95 -31.26
CA LYS A 274 -1.21 3.01 -31.54
C LYS A 274 -2.26 2.59 -32.56
N THR A 275 -1.85 1.82 -33.57
CA THR A 275 -2.77 1.34 -34.61
C THR A 275 -3.54 0.09 -34.15
N LYS A 276 -2.96 -0.70 -33.26
CA LYS A 276 -3.50 -1.99 -32.84
C LYS A 276 -4.48 -1.87 -31.66
N TYR A 277 -4.21 -0.95 -30.74
CA TYR A 277 -4.94 -0.71 -29.50
C TYR A 277 -5.15 0.80 -29.27
N PRO A 278 -5.87 1.50 -30.17
CA PRO A 278 -5.96 2.97 -30.15
C PRO A 278 -6.60 3.55 -28.88
N ASP A 279 -7.42 2.76 -28.17
CA ASP A 279 -8.17 3.20 -26.99
C ASP A 279 -7.51 2.78 -25.67
N SER A 280 -6.27 2.29 -25.71
CA SER A 280 -5.54 1.75 -24.55
C SER A 280 -4.78 2.84 -23.78
N LEU A 281 -4.81 2.76 -22.45
CA LEU A 281 -4.02 3.64 -21.58
C LEU A 281 -2.51 3.41 -21.77
N LEU A 282 -2.07 2.16 -22.02
CA LEU A 282 -0.68 1.88 -22.42
C LEU A 282 -0.25 2.74 -23.61
N VAL A 283 -1.12 2.88 -24.61
CA VAL A 283 -0.80 3.67 -25.80
C VAL A 283 -0.64 5.14 -25.44
N GLU A 284 -1.57 5.70 -24.67
CA GLU A 284 -1.48 7.09 -24.21
C GLU A 284 -0.17 7.37 -23.47
N ILE A 285 0.22 6.48 -22.55
CA ILE A 285 1.50 6.55 -21.82
C ILE A 285 2.69 6.53 -22.79
N ILE A 286 2.70 5.61 -23.75
CA ILE A 286 3.75 5.53 -24.79
C ILE A 286 3.81 6.82 -25.60
N GLU A 287 2.66 7.42 -25.95
CA GLU A 287 2.62 8.65 -26.71
C GLU A 287 3.27 9.81 -25.95
N GLU A 288 2.92 9.98 -24.68
CA GLU A 288 3.47 11.04 -23.82
C GLU A 288 4.98 10.85 -23.62
N ILE A 289 5.43 9.64 -23.27
CA ILE A 289 6.86 9.35 -23.11
C ILE A 289 7.64 9.59 -24.41
N SER A 290 7.05 9.25 -25.57
CA SER A 290 7.71 9.42 -26.87
C SER A 290 7.98 10.88 -27.29
N GLN A 291 7.36 11.83 -26.59
CA GLN A 291 7.52 13.27 -26.81
C GLN A 291 8.64 13.87 -25.97
N LEU A 292 9.16 13.15 -24.97
CA LEU A 292 10.23 13.64 -24.12
C LEU A 292 11.52 13.88 -24.93
N GLU A 293 12.11 15.06 -24.75
CA GLU A 293 13.38 15.44 -25.36
C GLU A 293 14.53 15.18 -24.37
N GLY A 294 15.34 14.13 -24.59
CA GLY A 294 16.56 13.86 -23.82
C GLY A 294 16.49 12.66 -22.88
N GLU A 295 17.46 12.56 -21.95
CA GLU A 295 17.61 11.48 -20.94
C GLU A 295 16.83 11.76 -19.64
N ASP A 296 15.64 12.38 -19.70
CA ASP A 296 14.87 12.67 -18.49
C ASP A 296 14.01 11.46 -18.06
N THR A 297 14.69 10.48 -17.48
CA THR A 297 14.07 9.28 -16.93
C THR A 297 13.07 9.57 -15.81
N ASP A 298 13.27 10.68 -15.09
CA ASP A 298 12.41 11.03 -13.96
C ASP A 298 11.06 11.53 -14.48
N GLU A 299 11.05 12.32 -15.55
CA GLU A 299 9.83 12.80 -16.20
C GLU A 299 9.00 11.65 -16.82
N ALA A 300 9.66 10.66 -17.44
CA ALA A 300 8.97 9.47 -17.98
C ALA A 300 8.29 8.65 -16.87
N ILE A 301 8.95 8.46 -15.73
CA ILE A 301 8.37 7.77 -14.57
C ILE A 301 7.22 8.58 -13.99
N GLU A 302 7.35 9.91 -13.92
CA GLU A 302 6.29 10.79 -13.42
C GLU A 302 5.02 10.69 -14.29
N ILE A 303 5.16 10.65 -15.62
CA ILE A 303 4.04 10.41 -16.56
C ILE A 303 3.34 9.08 -16.22
N ILE A 304 4.09 8.00 -16.10
CA ILE A 304 3.55 6.68 -15.79
C ILE A 304 2.81 6.72 -14.44
N LEU A 305 3.46 7.23 -13.38
CA LEU A 305 2.88 7.23 -12.04
C LEU A 305 1.63 8.08 -11.92
N LYS A 306 1.57 9.24 -12.62
CA LYS A 306 0.36 10.08 -12.67
C LYS A 306 -0.82 9.34 -13.28
N LYS A 307 -0.63 8.70 -14.43
CA LYS A 307 -1.69 7.94 -15.13
C LYS A 307 -2.19 6.73 -14.35
N LEU A 308 -1.37 6.20 -13.45
CA LEU A 308 -1.69 5.03 -12.63
C LEU A 308 -2.21 5.39 -11.23
N GLN A 309 -2.40 6.68 -10.94
CA GLN A 309 -2.63 7.14 -9.58
C GLN A 309 -4.06 6.86 -9.09
N PHE A 310 -5.07 7.02 -9.93
CA PHE A 310 -6.49 6.88 -9.56
C PHE A 310 -7.23 5.73 -10.28
N GLY A 311 -6.55 4.63 -10.58
CA GLY A 311 -7.16 3.54 -11.37
C GLY A 311 -7.16 3.85 -12.87
N LEU A 312 -7.58 2.88 -13.70
CA LEU A 312 -7.46 2.99 -15.16
C LEU A 312 -8.40 4.02 -15.80
N THR A 313 -9.56 4.23 -15.18
CA THR A 313 -10.65 5.02 -15.81
C THR A 313 -10.68 6.47 -15.36
N SER A 314 -9.70 6.87 -14.55
CA SER A 314 -9.66 8.15 -13.86
C SER A 314 -8.50 8.98 -14.39
N ASP A 315 -8.79 10.16 -14.94
CA ASP A 315 -7.77 11.14 -15.34
C ASP A 315 -7.24 11.96 -14.14
N ASN A 316 -7.61 11.58 -12.92
CA ASN A 316 -7.16 12.24 -11.71
C ASN A 316 -5.70 11.90 -11.43
N TYR A 317 -4.93 12.90 -11.01
CA TYR A 317 -3.60 12.75 -10.44
C TYR A 317 -3.33 13.92 -9.50
N PHE A 318 -2.35 13.78 -8.63
CA PHE A 318 -1.88 14.88 -7.79
C PHE A 318 -0.75 15.64 -8.47
N GLU A 319 -0.84 16.97 -8.46
CA GLU A 319 0.27 17.86 -8.68
C GLU A 319 0.82 18.34 -7.35
N VAL A 320 2.15 18.26 -7.22
CA VAL A 320 2.89 18.80 -6.09
C VAL A 320 3.37 20.19 -6.46
N ILE A 321 2.93 21.20 -5.72
CA ILE A 321 3.25 22.61 -5.98
C ILE A 321 4.06 23.17 -4.82
N THR A 322 5.31 23.53 -5.09
CA THR A 322 6.14 24.26 -4.12
C THR A 322 5.90 25.76 -4.22
N LYS A 323 5.41 26.38 -3.13
CA LYS A 323 5.30 27.83 -2.98
C LYS A 323 6.29 28.32 -1.93
N ARG A 324 7.11 29.30 -2.30
CA ARG A 324 8.03 29.97 -1.37
C ARG A 324 7.59 31.40 -1.19
N ASP A 325 7.57 31.86 0.06
CA ASP A 325 7.45 33.30 0.29
C ASP A 325 8.73 34.03 -0.14
N GLN A 326 8.56 35.25 -0.66
CA GLN A 326 9.67 36.08 -1.12
C GLN A 326 10.58 36.55 0.03
N GLY A 327 10.13 36.46 1.29
CA GLY A 327 10.91 36.71 2.50
C GLY A 327 11.63 35.49 3.08
N GLY A 328 11.39 34.28 2.55
CA GLY A 328 11.91 33.03 3.12
C GLY A 328 11.37 32.72 4.51
N GLU A 329 10.15 33.20 4.82
CA GLU A 329 9.45 32.91 6.07
C GLU A 329 8.77 31.54 6.04
N TYR A 330 8.32 31.09 4.86
CA TYR A 330 7.77 29.75 4.69
C TYR A 330 8.04 29.12 3.32
N ASP A 331 8.12 27.79 3.33
CA ASP A 331 8.05 26.92 2.14
C ASP A 331 6.83 25.98 2.29
N LEU A 332 5.91 26.01 1.31
CA LEU A 332 4.75 25.13 1.24
C LEU A 332 4.91 24.14 0.10
N ILE A 333 4.80 22.85 0.37
CA ILE A 333 4.65 21.79 -0.64
C ILE A 333 3.21 21.28 -0.57
N GLU A 334 2.35 21.86 -1.42
CA GLU A 334 0.94 21.53 -1.47
C GLU A 334 0.68 20.38 -2.47
N MET A 335 -0.36 19.59 -2.20
CA MET A 335 -0.95 18.67 -3.18
C MET A 335 -2.27 19.23 -3.71
N GLY A 336 -2.58 18.99 -4.98
CA GLY A 336 -3.89 19.28 -5.55
C GLY A 336 -4.17 18.44 -6.79
N ILE A 337 -5.45 18.21 -7.09
CA ILE A 337 -5.87 17.55 -8.32
C ILE A 337 -6.10 18.60 -9.40
N PRO A 338 -5.46 18.55 -10.57
CA PRO A 338 -5.66 19.55 -11.61
C PRO A 338 -7.13 19.73 -11.95
N SER A 339 -7.60 20.98 -11.82
CA SER A 339 -9.03 21.28 -11.82
C SER A 339 -9.61 21.28 -13.23
N ASN A 340 -10.15 20.14 -13.63
CA ASN A 340 -10.95 19.91 -14.84
C ASN A 340 -12.47 19.87 -14.56
N SER A 341 -12.88 19.68 -13.30
CA SER A 341 -14.30 19.55 -12.90
C SER A 341 -14.63 20.32 -11.61
N GLU A 342 -15.93 20.59 -11.37
CA GLU A 342 -16.40 21.22 -10.12
C GLU A 342 -16.06 20.38 -8.89
N LYS A 343 -16.07 19.04 -9.04
CA LYS A 343 -15.71 18.11 -7.97
C LYS A 343 -14.27 18.31 -7.51
N GLN A 344 -13.31 18.30 -8.44
CA GLN A 344 -11.90 18.50 -8.10
C GLN A 344 -11.65 19.89 -7.49
N LYS A 345 -12.32 20.95 -7.98
CA LYS A 345 -12.24 22.29 -7.37
C LYS A 345 -12.66 22.26 -5.91
N LYS A 346 -13.76 21.56 -5.61
CA LYS A 346 -14.27 21.42 -4.23
C LYS A 346 -13.32 20.60 -3.36
N ILE A 347 -12.81 19.48 -3.86
CA ILE A 347 -11.82 18.64 -3.15
C ILE A 347 -10.55 19.44 -2.84
N ASN A 348 -9.99 20.15 -3.81
CA ASN A 348 -8.85 21.03 -3.60
C ASN A 348 -9.13 22.13 -2.58
N SER A 349 -10.34 22.70 -2.59
CA SER A 349 -10.74 23.70 -1.60
C SER A 349 -10.79 23.12 -0.20
N ILE A 350 -11.25 21.89 -0.02
CA ILE A 350 -11.30 21.20 1.28
C ILE A 350 -9.87 20.97 1.80
N ILE A 351 -8.98 20.42 0.96
CA ILE A 351 -7.57 20.17 1.29
C ILE A 351 -6.86 21.46 1.67
N LYS A 352 -7.05 22.51 0.87
CA LYS A 352 -6.42 23.81 1.12
C LYS A 352 -6.88 24.45 2.43
N LEU A 353 -8.19 24.44 2.71
CA LEU A 353 -8.72 25.05 3.93
C LEU A 353 -8.24 24.33 5.20
N ASP A 354 -8.22 23.00 5.18
CA ASP A 354 -7.70 22.20 6.32
C ASP A 354 -6.20 22.44 6.54
N THR A 355 -5.42 22.43 5.46
CA THR A 355 -3.99 22.74 5.51
C THR A 355 -3.72 24.13 6.08
N GLN A 356 -4.45 25.15 5.62
CA GLN A 356 -4.31 26.51 6.13
C GLN A 356 -4.64 26.59 7.62
N HIS A 357 -5.74 25.97 8.04
CA HIS A 357 -6.14 25.95 9.44
C HIS A 357 -5.11 25.24 10.33
N PHE A 358 -4.54 24.12 9.87
CA PHE A 358 -3.50 23.40 10.59
C PHE A 358 -2.24 24.26 10.78
N ILE A 359 -1.74 24.87 9.70
CA ILE A 359 -0.54 25.71 9.73
C ILE A 359 -0.74 26.93 10.64
N GLU A 360 -1.89 27.60 10.57
CA GLU A 360 -2.21 28.76 11.41
C GLU A 360 -2.19 28.40 12.91
N ASN A 361 -2.72 27.23 13.26
CA ASN A 361 -2.78 26.78 14.65
C ASN A 361 -1.40 26.36 15.19
N ALA A 362 -0.58 25.72 14.36
CA ALA A 362 0.67 25.09 14.80
C ALA A 362 1.90 26.00 14.65
N SER A 363 1.95 26.89 13.66
CA SER A 363 3.13 27.72 13.40
C SER A 363 3.20 29.02 14.21
N LYS A 364 2.08 29.65 14.62
CA LYS A 364 2.03 30.86 15.48
C LYS A 364 3.17 31.88 15.22
N ASP A 365 3.31 32.33 13.97
CA ASP A 365 4.33 33.29 13.50
C ASP A 365 5.79 32.78 13.47
N LYS A 366 6.02 31.47 13.61
CA LYS A 366 7.31 30.84 13.38
C LYS A 366 7.60 30.70 11.89
N LYS A 367 8.88 30.62 11.53
CA LYS A 367 9.28 30.13 10.21
C LYS A 367 8.93 28.66 10.10
N PHE A 368 8.45 28.24 8.94
CA PHE A 368 8.05 26.85 8.78
C PHE A 368 8.28 26.29 7.37
N ILE A 369 8.37 24.97 7.32
CA ILE A 369 8.28 24.16 6.10
C ILE A 369 7.12 23.21 6.29
N PHE A 370 6.19 23.18 5.33
CA PHE A 370 5.07 22.26 5.38
C PHE A 370 5.05 21.37 4.14
N ASP A 371 5.08 20.06 4.35
CA ASP A 371 5.10 19.05 3.31
C ASP A 371 3.87 18.16 3.37
N ILE A 372 3.08 18.11 2.30
CA ILE A 372 1.99 17.13 2.17
C ILE A 372 2.47 15.94 1.34
N ILE A 373 2.26 14.73 1.87
CA ILE A 373 2.66 13.47 1.26
C ILE A 373 1.41 12.58 1.10
N PRO A 374 0.96 12.27 -0.13
CA PRO A 374 -0.11 11.30 -0.35
C PRO A 374 0.37 9.90 -0.02
N GLU A 375 -0.40 9.16 0.78
CA GLU A 375 -0.06 7.81 1.25
C GLU A 375 -0.95 6.74 0.59
N TYR A 376 -2.20 7.09 0.28
CA TYR A 376 -3.15 6.19 -0.37
C TYR A 376 -4.17 6.94 -1.21
N GLN A 377 -4.52 6.38 -2.36
CA GLN A 377 -5.48 6.97 -3.28
C GLN A 377 -6.24 5.91 -4.06
N THR A 378 -7.55 6.11 -4.17
CA THR A 378 -8.50 5.36 -4.98
C THR A 378 -9.59 6.31 -5.47
N ASP A 379 -10.52 5.81 -6.29
CA ASP A 379 -11.73 6.56 -6.67
C ASP A 379 -12.72 6.78 -5.50
N ARG A 380 -12.40 6.27 -4.30
CA ARG A 380 -13.18 6.50 -3.08
C ARG A 380 -12.44 7.31 -2.03
N TYR A 381 -11.17 7.00 -1.77
CA TYR A 381 -10.44 7.59 -0.65
C TYR A 381 -9.15 8.26 -1.10
N ILE A 382 -8.84 9.37 -0.45
CA ILE A 382 -7.53 10.03 -0.51
C ILE A 382 -7.02 10.11 0.91
N SER A 383 -5.90 9.46 1.19
CA SER A 383 -5.21 9.52 2.47
C SER A 383 -3.86 10.19 2.29
N TYR A 384 -3.54 11.14 3.17
CA TYR A 384 -2.26 11.84 3.15
C TYR A 384 -1.83 12.21 4.58
N ARG A 385 -0.53 12.46 4.73
CA ARG A 385 0.00 13.13 5.92
C ARG A 385 0.61 14.47 5.57
N GLY A 386 0.48 15.43 6.48
CA GLY A 386 1.10 16.74 6.39
C GLY A 386 2.14 16.90 7.49
N ILE A 387 3.38 17.23 7.14
CA ILE A 387 4.48 17.40 8.09
C ILE A 387 4.82 18.89 8.16
N LEU A 388 4.62 19.50 9.31
CA LEU A 388 4.99 20.88 9.59
C LEU A 388 6.26 20.91 10.43
N ASN A 389 7.35 21.40 9.86
CA ASN A 389 8.57 21.71 10.59
C ASN A 389 8.60 23.20 10.90
N THR A 390 8.66 23.58 12.17
CA THR A 390 8.76 24.98 12.62
C THR A 390 10.09 25.21 13.32
N ILE A 391 10.64 26.41 13.14
CA ILE A 391 11.86 26.84 13.84
C ILE A 391 11.46 27.88 14.88
N ASP A 392 11.69 27.58 16.16
CA ASP A 392 11.40 28.52 17.24
C ASP A 392 12.42 29.69 17.27
N LEU A 393 12.18 30.69 18.14
CA LEU A 393 13.07 31.84 18.28
C LEU A 393 14.47 31.49 18.82
N ASN A 394 14.65 30.30 19.40
CA ASN A 394 15.92 29.80 19.91
C ASN A 394 16.68 28.96 18.86
N GLY A 395 16.08 28.73 17.69
CA GLY A 395 16.63 27.89 16.63
C GLY A 395 16.43 26.39 16.84
N ASN A 396 15.50 25.98 17.71
CA ASN A 396 15.10 24.59 17.85
C ASN A 396 14.08 24.23 16.76
N ASP A 397 14.25 23.05 16.18
CA ASP A 397 13.30 22.47 15.24
C ASP A 397 12.20 21.74 16.04
N GLU A 398 10.95 22.08 15.78
CA GLU A 398 9.77 21.35 16.24
C GLU A 398 9.04 20.81 15.02
N TYR A 399 8.66 19.53 15.02
CA TYR A 399 7.84 18.95 13.96
C TYR A 399 6.45 18.63 14.50
N THR A 400 5.44 18.76 13.65
CA THR A 400 4.05 18.36 13.96
C THR A 400 3.45 17.73 12.72
N VAL A 401 2.77 16.60 12.89
CA VAL A 401 2.17 15.86 11.79
C VAL A 401 0.65 15.94 11.86
N ILE A 402 -0.01 15.97 10.70
CA ILE A 402 -1.44 15.69 10.57
C ILE A 402 -1.67 14.51 9.67
N TYR A 403 -2.62 13.66 10.05
CA TYR A 403 -3.10 12.56 9.24
C TYR A 403 -4.52 12.86 8.78
N ARG A 404 -4.80 12.65 7.49
CA ARG A 404 -6.10 12.98 6.89
C ARG A 404 -6.52 11.89 5.93
N THR A 405 -7.75 11.42 6.12
CA THR A 405 -8.45 10.58 5.14
C THR A 405 -9.71 11.31 4.67
N LEU A 406 -9.78 11.56 3.36
CA LEU A 406 -10.90 12.19 2.67
C LEU A 406 -11.69 11.13 1.90
N ASP A 407 -13.02 11.10 2.08
CA ASP A 407 -13.91 10.37 1.19
C ASP A 407 -14.19 11.24 -0.04
N TYR A 408 -13.60 10.84 -1.17
CA TYR A 408 -13.69 11.54 -2.44
C TYR A 408 -15.11 11.50 -3.02
N LYS A 409 -15.93 10.49 -2.68
CA LYS A 409 -17.33 10.41 -3.13
C LYS A 409 -18.22 11.35 -2.32
N GLU A 410 -18.03 11.39 -1.00
CA GLU A 410 -18.80 12.23 -0.09
C GLU A 410 -18.25 13.66 0.06
N GLU A 411 -17.07 13.92 -0.51
CA GLU A 411 -16.42 15.24 -0.55
C GLU A 411 -16.21 15.83 0.86
N ARG A 412 -15.70 15.01 1.78
CA ARG A 412 -15.41 15.41 3.17
C ARG A 412 -14.33 14.53 3.81
N TYR A 413 -13.66 15.05 4.84
CA TYR A 413 -12.87 14.21 5.74
C TYR A 413 -13.78 13.27 6.53
N ILE A 414 -13.23 12.09 6.82
CA ILE A 414 -13.88 11.06 7.61
C ILE A 414 -13.05 10.79 8.86
N SER A 415 -13.73 10.58 10.00
CA SER A 415 -13.10 10.05 11.21
C SER A 415 -13.02 8.52 11.18
N LEU A 416 -12.28 7.93 12.12
CA LEU A 416 -12.24 6.47 12.26
C LEU A 416 -13.63 5.90 12.58
N GLU A 417 -14.44 6.62 13.35
CA GLU A 417 -15.84 6.28 13.61
C GLU A 417 -16.71 6.34 12.34
N ASP A 418 -16.43 7.28 11.43
CA ASP A 418 -17.13 7.33 10.14
C ASP A 418 -16.72 6.17 9.23
N TYR A 419 -15.43 5.81 9.25
CA TYR A 419 -14.90 4.69 8.48
C TYR A 419 -15.50 3.37 8.94
N PHE A 420 -15.47 3.09 10.25
CA PHE A 420 -16.06 1.87 10.81
C PHE A 420 -17.59 1.87 10.79
N ASP A 421 -18.23 3.04 10.68
CA ASP A 421 -19.65 3.21 11.02
C ASP A 421 -19.90 2.55 12.40
N ALA A 422 -19.22 3.08 13.42
CA ALA A 422 -19.28 2.59 14.79
C ALA A 422 -18.81 3.67 15.78
N ASP A 423 -19.25 3.57 17.04
CA ASP A 423 -18.77 4.44 18.11
C ASP A 423 -17.38 4.00 18.61
N PHE A 424 -16.61 4.95 19.16
CA PHE A 424 -15.24 4.71 19.66
C PHE A 424 -15.13 3.50 20.61
N VAL A 425 -16.10 3.25 21.50
CA VAL A 425 -16.06 2.11 22.44
C VAL A 425 -15.95 0.78 21.70
N PHE A 426 -16.67 0.63 20.58
CA PHE A 426 -16.59 -0.58 19.77
C PHE A 426 -15.23 -0.70 19.07
N ILE A 427 -14.72 0.42 18.55
CA ILE A 427 -13.44 0.48 17.85
C ILE A 427 -12.28 0.15 18.82
N GLN A 428 -12.32 0.72 20.02
CA GLN A 428 -11.38 0.42 21.11
C GLN A 428 -11.39 -1.08 21.45
N ASP A 429 -12.57 -1.67 21.69
CA ASP A 429 -12.71 -3.11 21.97
C ASP A 429 -12.18 -3.99 20.84
N PHE A 430 -12.35 -3.56 19.59
CA PHE A 430 -11.84 -4.26 18.42
C PHE A 430 -10.31 -4.22 18.35
N ILE A 431 -9.73 -3.03 18.55
CA ILE A 431 -8.28 -2.81 18.51
C ILE A 431 -7.61 -3.55 19.67
N GLU A 432 -8.14 -3.45 20.89
CA GLU A 432 -7.60 -4.16 22.06
C GLU A 432 -7.57 -5.68 21.85
N LYS A 433 -8.55 -6.25 21.13
CA LYS A 433 -8.55 -7.69 20.80
C LYS A 433 -7.48 -8.09 19.79
N ILE A 434 -7.09 -7.19 18.88
CA ILE A 434 -6.12 -7.47 17.82
C ILE A 434 -4.70 -7.14 18.26
N SER A 435 -4.49 -5.92 18.75
CA SER A 435 -3.17 -5.41 19.12
C SER A 435 -2.80 -5.71 20.58
N GLY A 436 -3.78 -6.02 21.43
CA GLY A 436 -3.57 -6.09 22.88
C GLY A 436 -3.41 -4.71 23.55
N GLN A 437 -3.49 -3.62 22.78
CA GLN A 437 -3.33 -2.26 23.27
C GLN A 437 -4.69 -1.60 23.48
N LYS A 438 -4.86 -1.00 24.66
CA LYS A 438 -6.04 -0.22 24.99
C LYS A 438 -5.83 1.23 24.57
N LEU A 439 -6.80 1.79 23.85
CA LEU A 439 -6.77 3.17 23.40
C LEU A 439 -7.56 4.08 24.34
N ASP A 440 -6.97 5.15 24.84
CA ASP A 440 -7.69 6.08 25.73
C ASP A 440 -8.52 7.13 24.96
N THR A 441 -8.13 7.44 23.72
CA THR A 441 -8.81 8.37 22.84
C THR A 441 -8.89 7.83 21.42
N LEU A 442 -9.75 8.44 20.58
CA LEU A 442 -9.85 8.09 19.18
C LEU A 442 -8.52 8.46 18.49
N PRO A 443 -7.78 7.48 17.94
CA PRO A 443 -6.52 7.76 17.30
C PRO A 443 -6.77 8.45 15.96
N ASP A 444 -5.78 9.22 15.52
CA ASP A 444 -5.70 9.62 14.12
C ASP A 444 -5.47 8.36 13.27
N PHE A 445 -5.83 8.44 11.99
CA PHE A 445 -5.69 7.29 11.11
C PHE A 445 -5.40 7.68 9.67
N GLN A 446 -4.75 6.77 8.97
CA GLN A 446 -4.56 6.85 7.53
C GLN A 446 -4.81 5.48 6.89
N LEU A 447 -5.37 5.51 5.68
CA LEU A 447 -5.42 4.33 4.84
C LEU A 447 -4.06 4.16 4.15
N ILE A 448 -3.63 2.91 4.02
CA ILE A 448 -2.44 2.51 3.28
C ILE A 448 -2.76 1.31 2.40
N ARG A 449 -1.90 0.97 1.45
CA ARG A 449 -2.18 -0.08 0.45
C ARG A 449 -2.52 -1.45 1.06
N SER A 450 -1.99 -1.74 2.24
CA SER A 450 -2.15 -3.04 2.92
C SER A 450 -3.21 -3.03 4.01
N GLY A 451 -3.80 -1.86 4.32
CA GLY A 451 -4.86 -1.76 5.30
C GLY A 451 -4.97 -0.36 5.91
N LEU A 452 -4.95 -0.32 7.23
CA LEU A 452 -5.20 0.87 8.02
C LEU A 452 -4.09 1.04 9.04
N GLU A 453 -3.54 2.26 9.14
CA GLU A 453 -2.60 2.63 10.18
C GLU A 453 -3.27 3.59 11.16
N LEU A 454 -3.19 3.26 12.44
CA LEU A 454 -3.68 4.09 13.53
C LEU A 454 -2.48 4.76 14.19
N ILE A 455 -2.58 6.06 14.43
CA ILE A 455 -1.54 6.88 15.02
C ILE A 455 -1.99 7.28 16.41
N ILE A 456 -1.23 6.82 17.41
CA ILE A 456 -1.45 7.11 18.81
C ILE A 456 -0.42 8.16 19.23
N ASP A 457 -0.92 9.36 19.54
CA ASP A 457 -0.10 10.43 20.10
C ASP A 457 0.11 10.19 21.61
N ASN A 458 1.32 9.80 22.00
CA ASN A 458 1.72 9.67 23.40
C ASN A 458 2.45 10.92 23.94
N GLY A 459 2.41 12.05 23.22
CA GLY A 459 3.12 13.28 23.52
C GLY A 459 4.31 13.54 22.59
N MET A 460 4.99 14.68 22.81
CA MET A 460 5.79 15.44 21.84
C MET A 460 6.85 14.70 20.97
N ASP A 461 7.21 13.44 21.23
CA ASP A 461 8.22 12.73 20.43
C ASP A 461 7.97 11.21 20.24
N ASN A 462 6.82 10.66 20.67
CA ASN A 462 6.55 9.23 20.54
C ASN A 462 5.18 8.97 19.91
N GLU A 463 5.12 8.98 18.58
CA GLU A 463 3.99 8.38 17.87
C GLU A 463 4.12 6.85 17.92
N GLU A 464 3.08 6.17 18.41
CA GLU A 464 2.95 4.73 18.29
C GLU A 464 1.99 4.39 17.14
N TYR A 465 2.38 3.43 16.31
CA TYR A 465 1.60 3.00 15.16
C TYR A 465 1.00 1.62 15.42
N ILE A 466 -0.32 1.50 15.29
CA ILE A 466 -1.00 0.21 15.20
C ILE A 466 -1.39 -0.03 13.75
N TYR A 467 -0.82 -1.07 13.16
CA TYR A 467 -1.21 -1.53 11.84
C TYR A 467 -2.35 -2.54 11.92
N LEU A 468 -3.44 -2.25 11.21
CA LEU A 468 -4.60 -3.11 11.04
C LEU A 468 -4.64 -3.61 9.59
N ALA A 469 -4.24 -4.87 9.41
CA ALA A 469 -4.22 -5.55 8.13
C ALA A 469 -5.63 -5.78 7.56
N HIS A 470 -5.75 -5.88 6.24
CA HIS A 470 -7.01 -6.23 5.58
C HIS A 470 -7.67 -7.50 6.14
N LYS A 471 -6.88 -8.55 6.43
CA LYS A 471 -7.40 -9.81 6.99
C LYS A 471 -8.19 -9.61 8.28
N ASP A 472 -7.80 -8.64 9.12
CA ASP A 472 -8.41 -8.38 10.41
C ASP A 472 -9.67 -7.51 10.28
N LEU A 473 -9.74 -6.71 9.21
CA LEU A 473 -10.85 -5.83 8.87
C LEU A 473 -11.96 -6.56 8.09
N LEU A 474 -11.66 -7.61 7.34
CA LEU A 474 -12.63 -8.36 6.51
C LEU A 474 -13.79 -8.99 7.28
N GLN A 475 -13.68 -9.11 8.60
CA GLN A 475 -14.79 -9.56 9.44
C GLN A 475 -15.86 -8.48 9.65
N TYR A 476 -15.58 -7.21 9.31
CA TYR A 476 -16.52 -6.08 9.43
C TYR A 476 -16.78 -5.40 8.09
N PHE A 477 -15.80 -5.40 7.20
CA PHE A 477 -15.89 -4.75 5.90
C PHE A 477 -15.91 -5.77 4.78
N LYS A 478 -16.70 -5.49 3.73
CA LYS A 478 -16.50 -6.18 2.46
C LYS A 478 -15.15 -5.76 1.91
N LEU A 479 -14.47 -6.66 1.21
CA LEU A 479 -13.20 -6.33 0.56
C LEU A 479 -13.31 -5.05 -0.29
N GLU A 480 -14.39 -4.90 -1.05
CA GLU A 480 -14.65 -3.73 -1.92
C GLU A 480 -14.65 -2.39 -1.18
N GLU A 481 -14.98 -2.40 0.11
CA GLU A 481 -14.93 -1.21 0.95
C GLU A 481 -13.50 -0.90 1.43
N LEU A 482 -12.67 -1.94 1.62
CA LEU A 482 -11.29 -1.82 2.10
C LEU A 482 -10.33 -1.37 1.02
N ILE A 483 -10.35 -2.03 -0.14
CA ILE A 483 -9.39 -1.74 -1.23
C ILE A 483 -9.82 -0.56 -2.11
N GLY A 484 -11.02 -0.02 -1.87
CA GLY A 484 -11.65 0.95 -2.78
C GLY A 484 -12.04 0.29 -4.10
N SER A 485 -13.11 0.79 -4.74
CA SER A 485 -13.42 0.37 -6.10
C SER A 485 -12.35 0.94 -7.05
N TYR A 486 -11.64 0.07 -7.77
CA TYR A 486 -10.78 0.40 -8.92
C TYR A 486 -11.53 0.26 -10.25
#